data_AF-A0A1H7MR38-F1
#
_entry.id   AF-A0A1H7MR38-F1
#
_cell.length_a   1.000
_cell.length_b   1.000
_cell.length_c   1.000
_cell.angle_alpha   90.00
_cell.angle_beta   90.00
_cell.angle_gamma   90.00
#
_symmetry.space_group_name_H-M   'P 1'
#
loop_
_entity.id
_entity.type
_entity.pdbx_description
1 polymer ?
#
loop_
_entity_poly.entity_id
_entity_poly.type
_entity_poly.pdbx_seq_one_letter_code
_entity_poly.pdbx_strand_id
1 'polypeptide(L)'
;MSANPFITGAKVLGFYGLVATWRRNAPDTPTIARRQPGLIISSAATTEEGVHEPAQSISLHTRESLLALREAIDEALREDAQQ
;
A
#
# COMPACT_ATOMS: atom_id res chain seq x y z
N MET A 1 7.47 -3.15 24.63
CA MET A 1 6.55 -2.86 23.51
C MET A 1 7.21 -3.41 22.26
N SER A 2 6.62 -4.39 21.58
CA SER A 2 7.19 -4.88 20.31
C SER A 2 7.09 -3.75 19.30
N ALA A 3 8.23 -3.25 18.82
CA ALA A 3 8.23 -2.35 17.67
C ALA A 3 7.47 -3.05 16.53
N ASN A 4 6.53 -2.34 15.90
CA ASN A 4 5.82 -2.87 14.75
C ASN A 4 6.87 -3.17 13.66
N PRO A 5 7.05 -4.43 13.22
CA PRO A 5 8.09 -4.79 12.25
C PRO A 5 7.76 -4.30 10.82
N PHE A 6 6.71 -3.50 10.66
CA PHE A 6 6.26 -3.01 9.38
C PHE A 6 6.11 -1.49 9.37
N ILE A 7 6.51 -0.90 8.25
CA ILE A 7 6.11 0.45 7.86
C ILE A 7 4.95 0.30 6.89
N THR A 8 3.89 1.05 7.13
CA THR A 8 2.70 1.08 6.28
C THR A 8 2.43 2.50 5.81
N GLY A 9 1.76 2.60 4.66
CA GLY A 9 1.26 3.87 4.15
C GLY A 9 0.11 3.64 3.19
N ALA A 10 -0.52 4.73 2.78
CA ALA A 10 -1.64 4.70 1.86
C ALA A 10 -1.54 5.83 0.84
N LYS A 11 -1.98 5.57 -0.38
CA LYS A 11 -2.07 6.56 -1.45
C LYS A 11 -3.45 6.52 -2.09
N VAL A 12 -4.09 7.68 -2.18
CA VAL A 12 -5.34 7.84 -2.92
C VAL A 12 -5.02 7.80 -4.42
N LEU A 13 -5.67 6.92 -5.17
CA LEU A 13 -5.45 6.76 -6.61
C LEU A 13 -6.28 7.72 -7.46
N GLY A 14 -6.99 8.67 -6.83
CA GLY A 14 -7.76 9.72 -7.49
C GLY A 14 -9.07 9.28 -8.15
N PHE A 15 -9.23 7.98 -8.44
CA PHE A 15 -10.41 7.42 -9.11
C PHE A 15 -11.31 6.67 -8.10
N TYR A 16 -12.62 6.96 -8.11
CA TYR A 16 -13.68 6.27 -7.35
C TYR A 16 -13.35 5.81 -5.92
N GLY A 17 -12.71 6.66 -5.11
CA GLY A 17 -12.40 6.31 -3.72
C GLY A 17 -11.45 5.11 -3.59
N LEU A 18 -10.62 4.85 -4.61
CA LEU A 18 -9.61 3.81 -4.56
C LEU A 18 -8.40 4.27 -3.73
N VAL A 19 -7.98 3.42 -2.81
CA VAL A 19 -6.81 3.62 -1.96
C VAL A 19 -5.88 2.43 -2.11
N ALA A 20 -4.62 2.71 -2.45
CA ALA A 20 -3.55 1.72 -2.40
C ALA A 20 -2.86 1.79 -1.04
N THR A 21 -3.05 0.76 -0.22
CA THR A 21 -2.35 0.58 1.05
C THR A 21 -1.15 -0.32 0.83
N TRP A 22 0.03 0.14 1.21
CA TRP A 22 1.27 -0.63 1.09
C TRP A 22 1.85 -0.96 2.46
N ARG A 23 2.66 -2.01 2.49
CA ARG A 23 3.50 -2.39 3.62
C ARG A 23 4.89 -2.79 3.15
N ARG A 24 5.88 -2.48 3.96
CA ARG A 24 7.24 -3.02 3.87
C ARG A 24 7.80 -3.31 5.27
N ASN A 25 8.90 -4.03 5.34
CA ASN A 25 9.58 -4.26 6.63
C ASN A 25 10.16 -2.94 7.14
N ALA A 26 10.18 -2.75 8.46
CA ALA A 26 10.96 -1.68 9.07
C ALA A 26 12.47 -2.00 8.95
N PRO A 27 13.36 -0.97 8.91
CA PRO A 27 14.81 -1.15 8.76
C PRO A 27 15.46 -2.12 9.75
N ASP A 28 14.96 -2.13 10.98
CA ASP A 28 15.44 -2.94 12.09
C ASP A 28 14.80 -4.34 12.16
N THR A 29 13.96 -4.70 11.18
CA THR A 29 13.25 -5.98 11.18
C THR A 29 14.22 -7.15 10.98
N PRO A 30 14.32 -8.08 11.95
CA PRO A 30 15.20 -9.25 11.83
C PRO A 30 14.87 -10.06 10.59
N THR A 31 15.90 -10.61 9.93
CA THR A 31 15.73 -11.37 8.67
C THR A 31 14.70 -12.51 8.78
N ILE A 32 14.65 -13.20 9.92
CA ILE A 32 13.67 -14.28 10.18
C ILE A 32 12.22 -13.78 10.25
N ALA A 33 12.02 -12.51 10.56
CA ALA A 33 10.72 -11.86 10.69
C ALA A 33 10.33 -11.06 9.43
N ARG A 34 11.25 -10.89 8.47
CA ARG A 34 10.97 -10.18 7.22
C ARG A 34 9.85 -10.87 6.45
N ARG A 35 8.95 -10.07 5.91
CA ARG A 35 7.87 -10.49 5.01
C ARG A 35 8.10 -9.85 3.64
N GLN A 36 7.54 -10.49 2.61
CA GLN A 36 7.47 -9.88 1.30
C GLN A 36 6.69 -8.57 1.37
N PRO A 37 7.12 -7.51 0.66
CA PRO A 37 6.34 -6.31 0.46
C PRO A 37 4.92 -6.63 0.02
N GLY A 38 3.98 -5.77 0.40
CA GLY A 38 2.57 -5.95 0.05
C GLY A 38 1.94 -4.65 -0.38
N LEU A 39 1.00 -4.77 -1.32
CA LEU A 39 0.11 -3.71 -1.76
C LEU A 39 -1.30 -4.28 -1.82
N ILE A 40 -2.25 -3.60 -1.20
CA ILE A 40 -3.68 -3.92 -1.29
C ILE A 40 -4.36 -2.67 -1.84
N ILE A 41 -5.14 -2.84 -2.89
CA ILE A 41 -5.97 -1.77 -3.42
C ILE A 41 -7.38 -2.05 -2.97
N SER A 42 -7.95 -1.09 -2.26
CA SER A 42 -9.32 -1.16 -1.76
C SER A 42 -10.15 -0.05 -2.35
N SER A 43 -11.43 -0.33 -2.61
CA SER A 43 -12.42 0.71 -2.88
C SER A 43 -13.12 1.10 -1.59
N ALA A 44 -13.39 2.40 -1.40
CA ALA A 44 -14.47 2.81 -0.53
C ALA A 44 -15.78 2.31 -1.16
N ALA A 45 -16.25 1.14 -0.72
CA ALA A 45 -17.55 0.65 -1.14
C ALA A 45 -18.62 1.61 -0.60
N THR A 46 -19.78 1.67 -1.26
CA THR A 46 -20.95 2.48 -0.85
C THR A 46 -21.59 2.05 0.48
N THR A 47 -20.95 1.17 1.25
CA THR A 47 -21.40 0.63 2.52
C THR A 47 -20.59 1.26 3.65
N GLU A 48 -21.20 2.20 4.37
CA GLU A 48 -20.73 2.78 5.64
C GLU A 48 -19.33 3.43 5.67
N GLU A 49 -19.25 4.59 6.31
CA GLU A 49 -17.99 5.32 6.48
C GLU A 49 -16.96 4.45 7.23
N GLY A 50 -15.84 4.14 6.58
CA GLY A 50 -14.73 3.37 7.15
C GLY A 50 -14.62 1.91 6.74
N VAL A 51 -15.53 1.37 5.92
CA VAL A 51 -15.43 0.00 5.40
C VAL A 51 -14.71 -0.01 4.04
N HIS A 52 -13.61 -0.77 3.98
CA HIS A 52 -12.81 -0.95 2.77
C HIS A 52 -12.70 -2.42 2.41
N GLU A 53 -13.17 -2.77 1.21
CA GLU A 53 -13.04 -4.12 0.66
C GLU A 53 -11.91 -4.16 -0.39
N PRO A 54 -11.13 -5.26 -0.47
CA PRO A 54 -10.17 -5.45 -1.56
C PRO A 54 -10.88 -5.37 -2.92
N ALA A 55 -10.34 -4.54 -3.82
CA ALA A 55 -10.90 -4.39 -5.15
C ALA A 55 -10.72 -5.70 -5.95
N GLN A 56 -11.82 -6.27 -6.44
CA GLN A 56 -11.78 -7.48 -7.27
C GLN A 56 -11.13 -7.22 -8.64
N SER A 57 -11.32 -6.01 -9.17
CA SER A 57 -10.62 -5.51 -10.35
C SER A 57 -10.54 -3.99 -10.27
N ILE A 58 -9.50 -3.40 -10.86
CA ILE A 58 -9.34 -1.95 -10.95
C ILE A 58 -9.07 -1.54 -12.39
N SER A 59 -9.65 -0.44 -12.82
CA SER A 59 -9.30 0.23 -14.07
C SER A 59 -8.88 1.65 -13.75
N LEU A 60 -7.66 2.02 -14.16
CA LEU A 60 -7.07 3.34 -13.95
C LEU A 60 -6.90 4.02 -15.30
N HIS A 61 -7.60 5.14 -15.52
CA HIS A 61 -7.68 5.79 -16.82
C HIS A 61 -6.98 7.15 -16.89
N THR A 62 -6.46 7.64 -15.76
CA THR A 62 -5.81 8.96 -15.69
C THR A 62 -4.33 8.81 -15.44
N ARG A 63 -3.53 9.77 -15.91
CA ARG A 63 -2.08 9.76 -15.68
C ARG A 63 -1.76 9.85 -14.19
N GLU A 64 -2.54 10.66 -13.49
CA GLU A 64 -2.41 10.92 -12.06
C GLU A 64 -2.64 9.64 -11.25
N SER A 65 -3.65 8.84 -11.62
CA SER A 65 -3.93 7.56 -10.95
C SER A 65 -2.82 6.51 -11.18
N LEU A 66 -2.26 6.47 -12.39
CA LEU A 66 -1.13 5.60 -12.72
C LEU A 66 0.14 6.01 -11.95
N LEU A 67 0.42 7.31 -11.85
CA LEU A 67 1.55 7.83 -11.08
C LEU A 67 1.37 7.57 -9.57
N ALA A 68 0.16 7.75 -9.04
CA ALA A 68 -0.13 7.46 -7.64
C ALA A 68 0.05 5.96 -7.33
N LEU A 69 -0.39 5.07 -8.21
CA LEU A 69 -0.15 3.63 -8.06
C LEU A 69 1.34 3.30 -8.11
N ARG A 70 2.07 3.90 -9.05
CA ARG A 70 3.53 3.74 -9.14
C ARG A 70 4.22 4.16 -7.84
N GLU A 71 3.88 5.33 -7.30
CA GLU A 71 4.44 5.79 -6.04
C GLU A 71 4.18 4.79 -4.90
N ALA A 72 2.97 4.24 -4.79
CA ALA A 72 2.66 3.23 -3.77
C ALA A 72 3.46 1.94 -3.95
N ILE A 73 3.70 1.51 -5.19
CA ILE A 73 4.56 0.36 -5.51
C ILE A 73 6.02 0.65 -5.15
N ASP A 74 6.52 1.82 -5.53
CA ASP A 74 7.89 2.26 -5.25
C ASP A 74 8.12 2.37 -3.73
N GLU A 75 7.11 2.81 -2.97
CA GLU A 75 7.14 2.78 -1.50
C GLU A 75 7.16 1.36 -0.94
N ALA A 76 6.31 0.46 -1.43
CA ALA A 76 6.28 -0.93 -0.96
C ALA A 76 7.61 -1.65 -1.22
N LEU A 77 8.21 -1.42 -2.39
CA LEU A 77 9.46 -2.03 -2.84
C LEU A 77 10.70 -1.29 -2.36
N ARG A 78 10.56 -0.19 -1.61
CA ARG A 78 11.70 0.54 -1.08
C ARG A 78 12.47 -0.34 -0.10
N GLU A 79 13.52 -0.97 -0.61
CA GLU A 79 14.54 -1.59 0.22
C GLU A 79 15.17 -0.50 1.09
N ASP A 80 15.46 -0.85 2.33
CA ASP A 80 16.31 0.02 3.13
C ASP A 80 17.67 0.05 2.43
N ALA A 81 18.00 1.22 1.88
CA ALA A 81 19.29 1.48 1.26
C ALA A 81 20.38 1.33 2.32
N GLN A 82 20.82 0.10 2.56
CA GLN A 82 21.96 -0.30 3.37
C GLN A 82 22.23 -1.80 3.16
N GLN A 83 22.82 -2.11 2.00
CA GLN A 83 23.87 -3.12 1.92
C GLN A 83 25.21 -2.41 2.14
#